data_AF-A0A953XSK3-F1
#
_entry.id   AF-A0A953XSK3-F1
#
_cell.length_a   1.000
_cell.length_b   1.000
_cell.length_c   1.000
_cell.angle_alpha   90.00
_cell.angle_beta   90.00
_cell.angle_gamma   90.00
#
_symmetry.space_group_name_H-M   'P 1'
#
loop_
_entity.id
_entity.type
_entity.pdbx_description
1 polymer ?
#
loop_
_entity_poly.entity_id
_entity_poly.type
_entity_poly.pdbx_seq_one_letter_code
_entity_poly.pdbx_strand_id
1 'polypeptide(L)'
;MRILRHDVRDLSLAFGLAFDLRRITQAGSALCWTMVVAMGVVGVLSWRITGGDPMAPEGITGAWQSLTETPWTPLKAISWTLIFSAWWAGFAYLCAPVQRSAAMDIARDERDRVANIPILNRQSAFGPLMMLIFPGLMFVVVLVWSLLTLIPGTTGAVIAAVSLPFAMIAAVAGAAFFVVGTLAAPMMGPTAVVEGRDYLEVVSRPMSYVMQRPGRYFSYWAAKLGVLAACMLAGGAVLAVAWGFVWLALWLIGQSETAEAAYRFAVGTGGLETNLAAFGIAVVAWGSGFLLIAWLMAVSLSTDLIIYMLMRYQIDGVTFDKIMVAEEHTDPLKTAVETAEEAEEARKRFDEAKKPEVEDAPQTA
;
A
#
# COMPACT_ATOMS: atom_id res chain seq x y z
N MET A 1 4.33 -13.87 33.06
CA MET A 1 4.13 -13.54 31.63
C MET A 1 5.35 -14.01 30.84
N ARG A 2 5.19 -14.85 29.81
CA ARG A 2 6.30 -15.15 28.90
C ARG A 2 6.51 -13.91 28.02
N ILE A 3 7.70 -13.30 28.11
CA ILE A 3 8.09 -12.24 27.18
C ILE A 3 8.33 -12.91 25.82
N LEU A 4 7.31 -12.92 24.96
CA LEU A 4 7.46 -13.31 23.57
C LEU A 4 8.37 -12.26 22.91
N ARG A 5 9.58 -12.69 22.51
CA ARG A 5 10.49 -11.87 21.72
C ARG A 5 10.08 -11.98 20.27
N HIS A 6 9.46 -10.92 19.75
CA HIS A 6 9.17 -10.77 18.33
C HIS A 6 10.44 -10.41 17.56
N ASP A 7 10.70 -11.12 16.47
CA ASP A 7 11.93 -11.01 15.67
C ASP A 7 11.65 -11.21 14.17
N VAL A 8 12.66 -11.06 13.31
CA VAL A 8 12.62 -11.26 11.85
C VAL A 8 11.99 -12.60 11.45
N ARG A 9 12.06 -13.61 12.32
CA ARG A 9 11.42 -14.92 12.12
C ARG A 9 9.91 -14.83 11.95
N ASP A 10 9.28 -13.82 12.56
CA ASP A 10 7.84 -13.60 12.47
C ASP A 10 7.44 -13.18 11.04
N LEU A 11 8.36 -12.72 10.19
CA LEU A 11 8.07 -12.47 8.77
C LEU A 11 7.67 -13.74 8.01
N SER A 12 8.06 -14.92 8.51
CA SER A 12 7.59 -16.19 7.93
C SER A 12 6.09 -16.41 8.11
N LEU A 13 5.46 -15.74 9.09
CA LEU A 13 4.00 -15.76 9.26
C LEU A 13 3.29 -15.12 8.06
N ALA A 14 3.92 -14.16 7.36
CA ALA A 14 3.35 -13.56 6.15
C ALA A 14 3.05 -14.61 5.07
N PHE A 15 3.88 -15.65 4.96
CA PHE A 15 3.65 -16.75 4.03
C PHE A 15 2.36 -17.49 4.37
N GLY A 16 2.18 -17.88 5.63
CA GLY A 16 0.96 -18.58 6.09
C GLY A 16 -0.29 -17.72 5.93
N LEU A 17 -0.20 -16.42 6.24
CA LEU A 17 -1.30 -15.47 6.09
C LEU A 17 -1.69 -15.30 4.62
N ALA A 18 -0.75 -15.38 3.67
CA ALA A 18 -1.04 -15.17 2.26
C ALA A 18 -1.78 -16.33 1.57
N PHE A 19 -1.87 -17.52 2.18
CA PHE A 19 -2.62 -18.65 1.60
C PHE A 19 -4.14 -18.55 1.71
N ASP A 20 -4.65 -17.51 2.36
CA ASP A 20 -6.09 -17.25 2.36
C ASP A 20 -6.55 -16.80 0.95
N LEU A 21 -7.41 -17.62 0.34
CA LEU A 21 -7.99 -17.35 -0.98
C LEU A 21 -8.71 -15.99 -1.04
N ARG A 22 -9.30 -15.51 0.07
CA ARG A 22 -9.93 -14.19 0.15
C ARG A 22 -8.91 -13.06 -0.02
N ARG A 23 -7.73 -13.19 0.59
CA ARG A 23 -6.64 -12.22 0.44
C ARG A 23 -6.07 -12.23 -0.96
N ILE A 24 -5.90 -13.41 -1.55
CA ILE A 24 -5.40 -13.56 -2.92
C ILE A 24 -6.38 -12.92 -3.92
N THR A 25 -7.67 -13.17 -3.78
CA THR A 25 -8.71 -12.59 -4.67
C THR A 25 -8.82 -11.07 -4.53
N GLN A 26 -8.71 -10.53 -3.30
CA GLN A 26 -8.65 -9.09 -3.06
C GLN A 26 -7.37 -8.45 -3.63
N ALA A 27 -6.20 -9.06 -3.43
CA ALA A 27 -4.95 -8.62 -4.04
C ALA A 27 -5.02 -8.68 -5.58
N GLY A 28 -5.65 -9.72 -6.14
CA GLY A 28 -5.94 -9.81 -7.57
C GLY A 28 -6.80 -8.64 -8.06
N SER A 29 -7.81 -8.23 -7.29
CA SER A 29 -8.63 -7.06 -7.63
C SER A 29 -7.80 -5.77 -7.71
N ALA A 30 -6.81 -5.60 -6.82
CA ALA A 30 -5.88 -4.47 -6.86
C ALA A 30 -4.90 -4.53 -8.06
N LEU A 31 -4.51 -5.73 -8.52
CA LEU A 31 -3.76 -5.90 -9.77
C LEU A 31 -4.63 -5.52 -10.99
N CYS A 32 -5.89 -5.96 -11.02
CA CYS A 32 -6.84 -5.56 -12.06
C CYS A 32 -7.00 -4.04 -12.09
N TRP A 33 -7.09 -3.37 -10.94
CA TRP A 33 -7.11 -1.91 -10.87
C TRP A 33 -5.87 -1.27 -11.50
N THR A 34 -4.69 -1.83 -11.24
CA THR A 34 -3.44 -1.37 -11.87
C THR A 34 -3.51 -1.45 -13.40
N MET A 35 -4.04 -2.55 -13.93
CA MET A 35 -4.24 -2.71 -15.37
C MET A 35 -5.28 -1.73 -15.92
N VAL A 36 -6.39 -1.51 -15.21
CA VAL A 36 -7.44 -0.56 -15.62
C VAL A 36 -6.90 0.86 -15.72
N VAL A 37 -6.12 1.31 -14.73
CA VAL A 37 -5.53 2.66 -14.76
C VAL A 37 -4.49 2.76 -15.89
N ALA A 38 -3.60 1.78 -16.02
CA ALA A 38 -2.59 1.79 -17.08
C ALA A 38 -3.23 1.80 -18.49
N MET A 39 -4.15 0.86 -18.75
CA MET A 39 -4.83 0.73 -20.04
C MET A 39 -5.80 1.87 -20.31
N GLY A 40 -6.46 2.42 -19.29
CA GLY A 40 -7.33 3.58 -19.44
C GLY A 40 -6.55 4.82 -19.88
N VAL A 41 -5.40 5.07 -19.25
CA VAL A 41 -4.52 6.18 -19.62
C VAL A 41 -3.95 6.01 -21.03
N VAL A 42 -3.40 4.84 -21.32
CA VAL A 42 -2.83 4.52 -22.63
C VAL A 42 -3.93 4.58 -23.71
N GLY A 43 -5.11 4.02 -23.46
CA GLY A 43 -6.22 4.02 -24.40
C GLY A 43 -6.75 5.42 -24.73
N VAL A 44 -6.89 6.31 -23.74
CA VAL A 44 -7.31 7.70 -23.97
C VAL A 44 -6.29 8.48 -24.80
N LEU A 45 -5.00 8.31 -24.49
CA LEU A 45 -3.92 8.98 -25.23
C LEU A 45 -3.78 8.42 -26.64
N SER A 46 -3.85 7.09 -26.78
CA SER A 46 -3.82 6.38 -28.05
C SER A 46 -4.95 6.84 -28.96
N TRP A 47 -6.19 6.89 -28.44
CA TRP A 47 -7.37 7.39 -29.14
C TRP A 47 -7.17 8.81 -29.69
N ARG A 48 -6.55 9.68 -28.89
CA ARG A 48 -6.24 11.06 -29.30
C ARG A 48 -5.20 11.11 -30.43
N ILE A 49 -4.21 10.22 -30.40
CA ILE A 49 -3.11 10.20 -31.38
C ILE A 49 -3.57 9.62 -32.71
N THR A 50 -4.37 8.56 -32.69
CA THR A 50 -4.80 7.82 -33.87
C THR A 50 -6.07 8.36 -34.51
N GLY A 51 -6.77 9.29 -33.82
CA GLY A 51 -7.99 9.90 -34.31
C GLY A 51 -9.22 8.99 -34.26
N GLY A 52 -9.22 7.95 -33.41
CA GLY A 52 -10.41 7.11 -33.24
C GLY A 52 -10.20 5.69 -32.73
N ASP A 53 -8.98 5.14 -32.82
CA ASP A 53 -8.70 3.76 -32.39
C ASP A 53 -7.85 3.74 -31.10
N PRO A 54 -8.43 3.43 -29.93
CA PRO A 54 -7.69 3.41 -28.67
C PRO A 54 -6.67 2.26 -28.58
N MET A 55 -6.79 1.22 -29.39
CA MET A 55 -5.96 0.01 -29.29
C MET A 55 -5.04 -0.20 -30.49
N ALA A 56 -5.00 0.73 -31.45
CA ALA A 56 -4.04 0.68 -32.53
C ALA A 56 -2.60 0.67 -31.97
N PRO A 57 -1.73 -0.26 -32.42
CA PRO A 57 -0.36 -0.39 -31.91
C PRO A 57 0.44 0.91 -31.97
N GLU A 58 0.29 1.67 -33.06
CA GLU A 58 0.93 2.98 -33.26
C GLU A 58 0.48 4.00 -32.20
N GLY A 59 -0.80 3.99 -31.84
CA GLY A 59 -1.37 4.84 -30.81
C GLY A 59 -0.88 4.48 -29.41
N ILE A 60 -0.74 3.19 -29.09
CA ILE A 60 -0.17 2.72 -27.82
C ILE A 60 1.29 3.15 -27.69
N THR A 61 2.09 2.95 -28.74
CA THR A 61 3.50 3.37 -28.74
C THR A 61 3.64 4.89 -28.66
N GLY A 62 2.82 5.63 -29.40
CA GLY A 62 2.79 7.10 -29.36
C GLY A 62 2.33 7.63 -28.01
N ALA A 63 1.36 6.98 -27.36
CA ALA A 63 0.90 7.35 -26.03
C ALA A 63 2.02 7.20 -25.00
N TRP A 64 2.74 6.06 -25.02
CA TRP A 64 3.89 5.83 -24.16
C TRP A 64 5.02 6.83 -24.40
N GLN A 65 5.36 7.07 -25.67
CA GLN A 65 6.34 8.10 -26.05
C GLN A 65 5.91 9.47 -25.53
N SER A 66 4.66 9.89 -25.73
CA SER A 66 4.16 11.18 -25.26
C SER A 66 4.30 11.37 -23.75
N LEU A 67 4.11 10.30 -22.97
CA LEU A 67 4.22 10.31 -21.51
C LEU A 67 5.68 10.35 -21.02
N THR A 68 6.60 9.71 -21.74
CA THR A 68 7.99 9.51 -21.32
C THR A 68 8.98 10.49 -21.96
N GLU A 69 8.63 11.12 -23.08
CA GLU A 69 9.52 12.02 -23.80
C GLU A 69 9.85 13.29 -23.00
N THR A 70 11.14 13.64 -23.00
CA THR A 70 11.66 14.91 -22.50
C THR A 70 11.64 15.99 -23.59
N PRO A 71 11.43 17.28 -23.25
CA PRO A 71 11.40 17.85 -21.90
C PRO A 71 10.07 17.68 -21.16
N TRP A 72 10.14 17.66 -19.83
CA TRP A 72 8.97 17.65 -18.95
C TRP A 72 8.23 18.98 -19.04
N THR A 73 6.99 18.94 -19.53
CA THR A 73 6.10 20.09 -19.49
C THR A 73 5.25 20.08 -18.21
N PRO A 74 4.77 21.24 -17.71
CA PRO A 74 3.87 21.28 -16.55
C PRO A 74 2.63 20.40 -16.74
N LEU A 75 2.10 20.33 -17.96
CA LEU A 75 0.96 19.46 -18.28
C LEU A 75 1.31 17.99 -18.08
N LYS A 76 2.48 17.52 -18.54
CA LYS A 76 2.94 16.14 -18.31
C LYS A 76 3.09 15.84 -16.81
N ALA A 77 3.64 16.77 -16.04
CA ALA A 77 3.76 16.62 -14.59
C ALA A 77 2.39 16.49 -13.90
N ILE A 78 1.42 17.32 -14.29
CA ILE A 78 0.03 17.24 -13.79
C ILE A 78 -0.59 15.89 -14.18
N SER A 79 -0.45 15.47 -15.44
CA SER A 79 -0.96 14.16 -15.90
C SER A 79 -0.37 13.01 -15.10
N TRP A 80 0.95 12.95 -14.93
CA TRP A 80 1.61 11.93 -14.12
C TRP A 80 1.15 11.94 -12.66
N THR A 81 0.98 13.12 -12.08
CA THR A 81 0.46 13.26 -10.72
C THR A 81 -0.95 12.70 -10.60
N LEU A 82 -1.84 13.02 -11.55
CA LEU A 82 -3.21 12.51 -11.57
C LEU A 82 -3.26 10.99 -11.79
N ILE A 83 -2.47 10.47 -12.73
CA ILE A 83 -2.37 9.03 -13.02
C ILE A 83 -1.91 8.28 -11.78
N PHE A 84 -0.81 8.74 -11.17
CA PHE A 84 -0.26 8.11 -9.97
C PHE A 84 -1.24 8.22 -8.80
N SER A 85 -1.92 9.36 -8.62
CA SER A 85 -2.90 9.54 -7.55
C SER A 85 -4.12 8.63 -7.72
N ALA A 86 -4.64 8.50 -8.95
CA ALA A 86 -5.76 7.61 -9.25
C ALA A 86 -5.36 6.13 -9.07
N TRP A 87 -4.19 5.75 -9.58
CA TRP A 87 -3.62 4.42 -9.37
C TRP A 87 -3.51 4.11 -7.88
N TRP A 88 -2.84 4.98 -7.12
CA TRP A 88 -2.60 4.79 -5.70
C TRP A 88 -3.90 4.72 -4.89
N ALA A 89 -4.82 5.66 -5.10
CA ALA A 89 -6.06 5.73 -4.33
C ALA A 89 -6.87 4.43 -4.46
N GLY A 90 -7.06 3.91 -5.67
CA GLY A 90 -7.76 2.63 -5.84
C GLY A 90 -6.93 1.42 -5.39
N PHE A 91 -5.61 1.43 -5.64
CA PHE A 91 -4.73 0.34 -5.23
C PHE A 91 -4.72 0.17 -3.71
N ALA A 92 -4.43 1.23 -2.96
CA ALA A 92 -4.39 1.21 -1.50
C ALA A 92 -5.77 0.97 -0.87
N TYR A 93 -6.85 1.46 -1.49
CA TYR A 93 -8.23 1.14 -1.08
C TYR A 93 -8.51 -0.37 -1.16
N LEU A 94 -8.08 -1.02 -2.25
CA LEU A 94 -8.28 -2.46 -2.47
C LEU A 94 -7.32 -3.34 -1.64
N CYS A 95 -6.15 -2.81 -1.26
CA CYS A 95 -5.19 -3.52 -0.41
C CYS A 95 -5.56 -3.47 1.08
N ALA A 96 -6.29 -2.45 1.53
CA ALA A 96 -6.61 -2.27 2.95
C ALA A 96 -7.36 -3.47 3.57
N PRO A 97 -8.38 -4.08 2.93
CA PRO A 97 -9.02 -5.29 3.47
C PRO A 97 -8.05 -6.49 3.65
N VAL A 98 -7.05 -6.63 2.77
CA VAL A 98 -6.02 -7.68 2.88
C VAL A 98 -5.20 -7.46 4.14
N GLN A 99 -4.71 -6.24 4.34
CA GLN A 99 -3.90 -5.90 5.52
C GLN A 99 -4.73 -5.96 6.80
N ARG A 100 -5.99 -5.51 6.77
CA ARG A 100 -6.88 -5.55 7.93
C ARG A 100 -7.23 -6.98 8.34
N SER A 101 -7.52 -7.87 7.39
CA SER A 101 -7.78 -9.28 7.71
C SER A 101 -6.53 -9.94 8.30
N ALA A 102 -5.34 -9.70 7.73
CA ALA A 102 -4.10 -10.20 8.28
C ALA A 102 -3.82 -9.67 9.70
N ALA A 103 -4.17 -8.40 9.95
CA ALA A 103 -4.03 -7.78 11.26
C ALA A 103 -4.91 -8.47 12.32
N MET A 104 -6.18 -8.73 11.99
CA MET A 104 -7.13 -9.41 12.89
C MET A 104 -6.69 -10.84 13.21
N ASP A 105 -6.19 -11.59 12.22
CA ASP A 105 -5.64 -12.93 12.43
C ASP A 105 -4.44 -12.90 13.40
N ILE A 106 -3.52 -11.95 13.23
CA ILE A 106 -2.33 -11.84 14.08
C ILE A 106 -2.70 -11.46 15.53
N ALA A 107 -3.63 -10.52 15.70
CA ALA A 107 -3.91 -9.95 17.02
C ALA A 107 -4.89 -10.75 17.87
N ARG A 108 -5.89 -11.38 17.23
CA ARG A 108 -7.04 -11.96 17.93
C ARG A 108 -7.35 -13.40 17.57
N ASP A 109 -6.64 -13.96 16.58
CA ASP A 109 -6.97 -15.26 15.97
C ASP A 109 -8.43 -15.33 15.48
N GLU A 110 -9.03 -14.17 15.18
CA GLU A 110 -10.39 -14.02 14.67
C GLU A 110 -10.42 -14.20 13.15
N ARG A 111 -10.18 -15.44 12.70
CA ARG A 111 -10.37 -15.82 11.29
C ARG A 111 -11.86 -15.66 10.95
N ASP A 112 -12.16 -15.15 9.77
CA ASP A 112 -13.51 -14.94 9.20
C ASP A 112 -14.29 -13.66 9.51
N ARG A 113 -13.82 -12.76 10.38
CA ARG A 113 -14.54 -11.50 10.60
C ARG A 113 -14.38 -10.54 9.42
N VAL A 114 -15.48 -9.86 9.04
CA VAL A 114 -15.50 -8.94 7.89
C VAL A 114 -14.47 -7.84 8.10
N ALA A 115 -13.38 -7.92 7.34
CA ALA A 115 -12.25 -6.98 7.42
C ALA A 115 -12.47 -5.67 6.66
N ASN A 116 -13.60 -5.52 5.96
CA ASN A 116 -13.85 -4.36 5.12
C ASN A 116 -14.50 -3.23 5.91
N ILE A 117 -13.69 -2.23 6.25
CA ILE A 117 -14.13 -1.05 6.99
C ILE A 117 -13.86 0.16 6.07
N PRO A 118 -14.87 0.68 5.34
CA PRO A 118 -14.66 1.65 4.28
C PRO A 118 -13.89 2.92 4.70
N ILE A 119 -14.06 3.36 5.95
CA ILE A 119 -13.33 4.51 6.49
C ILE A 119 -11.82 4.25 6.59
N LEU A 120 -11.41 3.06 7.03
CA LEU A 120 -10.00 2.67 7.10
C LEU A 120 -9.41 2.49 5.70
N ASN A 121 -10.21 1.98 4.75
CA ASN A 121 -9.76 1.87 3.35
C ASN A 121 -9.51 3.25 2.74
N ARG A 122 -10.37 4.24 3.04
CA ARG A 122 -10.14 5.63 2.61
C ARG A 122 -8.89 6.22 3.26
N GLN A 123 -8.66 5.97 4.55
CA GLN A 123 -7.43 6.40 5.22
C GLN A 123 -6.17 5.82 4.60
N SER A 124 -6.17 4.51 4.29
CA SER A 124 -5.09 3.85 3.55
C SER A 124 -4.89 4.48 2.17
N ALA A 125 -5.99 4.75 1.45
CA ALA A 125 -5.97 5.33 0.11
C ALA A 125 -5.38 6.75 0.06
N PHE A 126 -5.78 7.62 1.00
CA PHE A 126 -5.38 9.03 0.96
C PHE A 126 -4.16 9.35 1.83
N GLY A 127 -3.72 8.49 2.75
CA GLY A 127 -2.55 8.76 3.60
C GLY A 127 -1.29 9.16 2.79
N PRO A 128 -0.89 8.39 1.78
CA PRO A 128 0.26 8.73 0.94
C PRO A 128 0.05 9.98 0.07
N LEU A 129 -1.19 10.34 -0.25
CA LEU A 129 -1.49 11.63 -0.89
C LEU A 129 -1.32 12.79 0.09
N MET A 130 -1.71 12.61 1.35
CA MET A 130 -1.50 13.60 2.42
C MET A 130 0.00 13.85 2.66
N MET A 131 0.84 12.83 2.52
CA MET A 131 2.30 12.98 2.57
C MET A 131 2.83 13.95 1.51
N LEU A 132 2.19 14.07 0.34
CA LEU A 132 2.61 14.98 -0.73
C LEU A 132 2.26 16.44 -0.45
N ILE A 133 1.40 16.74 0.54
CA ILE A 133 1.01 18.12 0.86
C ILE A 133 2.24 18.95 1.27
N PHE A 134 3.10 18.43 2.14
CA PHE A 134 4.26 19.18 2.63
C PHE A 134 5.32 19.40 1.54
N PRO A 135 5.81 18.36 0.81
CA PRO A 135 6.68 18.57 -0.35
C PRO A 135 6.05 19.45 -1.42
N GLY A 136 4.74 19.32 -1.67
CA GLY A 136 4.00 20.17 -2.60
C GLY A 136 4.00 21.64 -2.19
N LEU A 137 3.78 21.93 -0.91
CA LEU A 137 3.87 23.30 -0.37
C LEU A 137 5.29 23.87 -0.51
N MET A 138 6.31 23.08 -0.18
CA MET A 138 7.71 23.49 -0.37
C MET A 138 8.05 23.74 -1.84
N PHE A 139 7.51 22.91 -2.74
CA PHE A 139 7.64 23.09 -4.19
C PHE A 139 6.99 24.40 -4.66
N VAL A 140 5.81 24.76 -4.13
CA VAL A 140 5.16 26.05 -4.43
C VAL A 140 6.05 27.23 -3.99
N VAL A 141 6.71 27.15 -2.85
CA VAL A 141 7.67 28.20 -2.41
C VAL A 141 8.81 28.35 -3.40
N VAL A 142 9.41 27.25 -3.86
CA VAL A 142 10.47 27.25 -4.87
C VAL A 142 9.96 27.78 -6.21
N LEU A 143 8.73 27.45 -6.58
CA LEU A 143 8.10 27.95 -7.80
C LEU A 143 7.88 29.47 -7.74
N VAL A 144 7.38 30.00 -6.63
CA VAL A 144 7.25 31.44 -6.41
C VAL A 144 8.60 32.12 -6.51
N TRP A 145 9.63 31.55 -5.87
CA TRP A 145 11.00 32.05 -6.01
C TRP A 145 11.45 32.08 -7.48
N SER A 146 11.21 31.00 -8.24
CA SER A 146 11.53 30.95 -9.68
C SER A 146 10.79 32.03 -10.47
N LEU A 147 9.53 32.34 -10.15
CA LEU A 147 8.79 33.42 -10.80
C LEU A 147 9.37 34.80 -10.46
N LEU A 148 9.87 35.01 -9.24
CA LEU A 148 10.54 36.27 -8.87
C LEU A 148 11.83 36.49 -9.68
N THR A 149 12.50 35.43 -10.12
CA THR A 149 13.71 35.56 -10.98
C THR A 149 13.40 36.08 -12.38
N LEU A 150 12.13 36.07 -12.80
CA LEU A 150 11.71 36.60 -14.11
C LEU A 150 11.53 38.13 -14.11
N ILE A 151 11.60 38.79 -12.96
CA ILE A 151 11.53 40.25 -12.88
C ILE A 151 12.78 40.83 -13.55
N PRO A 152 12.66 41.64 -14.62
CA PRO A 152 13.82 42.17 -15.32
C PRO A 152 14.57 43.22 -14.49
N GLY A 153 15.88 43.34 -14.73
CA GLY A 153 16.74 44.37 -14.16
C GLY A 153 17.38 44.02 -12.81
N THR A 154 18.03 45.01 -12.20
CA THR A 154 18.78 44.85 -10.95
C THR A 154 17.89 44.54 -9.76
N THR A 155 16.67 45.09 -9.72
CA THR A 155 15.68 44.83 -8.67
C THR A 155 15.32 43.34 -8.59
N GLY A 156 15.04 42.70 -9.73
CA GLY A 156 14.73 41.27 -9.78
C GLY A 156 15.91 40.41 -9.34
N ALA A 157 17.13 40.76 -9.79
CA ALA A 157 18.35 40.06 -9.38
C ALA A 157 18.59 40.14 -7.86
N VAL A 158 18.40 41.32 -7.24
CA VAL A 158 18.56 41.51 -5.79
C VAL A 158 17.50 40.72 -5.02
N ILE A 159 16.22 40.78 -5.43
CA ILE A 159 15.15 40.01 -4.80
C ILE A 159 15.44 38.51 -4.90
N ALA A 160 15.82 38.02 -6.07
CA ALA A 160 16.16 36.61 -6.29
C ALA A 160 17.35 36.16 -5.42
N ALA A 161 18.41 36.97 -5.34
CA ALA A 161 19.59 36.67 -4.55
C ALA A 161 19.29 36.63 -3.03
N VAL A 162 18.49 37.58 -2.54
CA VAL A 162 18.10 37.65 -1.12
C VAL A 162 17.14 36.52 -0.75
N SER A 163 16.25 36.12 -1.66
CA SER A 163 15.27 35.06 -1.41
C SER A 163 15.79 33.64 -1.69
N LEU A 164 16.92 33.49 -2.40
CA LEU A 164 17.52 32.20 -2.75
C LEU A 164 17.79 31.29 -1.54
N PRO A 165 18.37 31.76 -0.42
CA PRO A 165 18.59 30.90 0.75
C PRO A 165 17.29 30.27 1.28
N PHE A 166 16.19 31.00 1.28
CA PHE A 166 14.88 30.48 1.70
C PHE A 166 14.34 29.44 0.71
N ALA A 167 14.48 29.70 -0.59
CA ALA A 167 14.10 28.73 -1.62
C ALA A 167 14.93 27.45 -1.55
N MET A 168 16.24 27.56 -1.28
CA MET A 168 17.11 26.40 -1.08
C MET A 168 16.71 25.59 0.16
N ILE A 169 16.43 26.25 1.29
CA ILE A 169 15.95 25.57 2.50
C ILE A 169 14.62 24.86 2.21
N ALA A 170 13.68 25.54 1.53
CA ALA A 170 12.41 24.93 1.14
C ALA A 170 12.62 23.72 0.22
N ALA A 171 13.49 23.82 -0.79
CA ALA A 171 13.81 22.72 -1.69
C ALA A 171 14.41 21.52 -0.95
N VAL A 172 15.39 21.75 -0.07
CA VAL A 172 16.03 20.69 0.72
C VAL A 172 15.04 20.05 1.69
N ALA A 173 14.24 20.85 2.39
CA ALA A 173 13.21 20.33 3.29
C ALA A 173 12.15 19.52 2.52
N GLY A 174 11.65 20.06 1.41
CA GLY A 174 10.69 19.36 0.55
C GLY A 174 11.25 18.02 0.03
N ALA A 175 12.50 18.02 -0.44
CA ALA A 175 13.17 16.81 -0.89
C ALA A 175 13.37 15.78 0.25
N ALA A 176 13.80 16.23 1.43
CA ALA A 176 13.99 15.34 2.58
C ALA A 176 12.68 14.70 3.03
N PHE A 177 11.60 15.49 3.14
CA PHE A 177 10.27 14.98 3.47
C PHE A 177 9.73 14.03 2.40
N PHE A 178 9.96 14.34 1.12
CA PHE A 178 9.57 13.47 0.03
C PHE A 178 10.30 12.12 0.12
N VAL A 179 11.63 12.12 0.30
CA VAL A 179 12.42 10.89 0.44
C VAL A 179 11.97 10.07 1.65
N VAL A 180 11.88 10.67 2.84
CA VAL A 180 11.45 9.96 4.06
C VAL A 180 10.03 9.44 3.92
N GLY A 181 9.13 10.25 3.35
CA GLY A 181 7.76 9.86 3.13
C GLY A 181 7.63 8.70 2.14
N THR A 182 8.35 8.74 1.02
CA THR A 182 8.36 7.64 0.03
C THR A 182 8.89 6.35 0.65
N LEU A 183 9.95 6.44 1.46
CA LEU A 183 10.44 5.30 2.22
C LEU A 183 9.37 4.78 3.19
N ALA A 184 8.65 5.67 3.88
CA ALA A 184 7.62 5.29 4.85
C ALA A 184 6.30 4.79 4.22
N ALA A 185 6.04 5.09 2.94
CA ALA A 185 4.76 4.85 2.27
C ALA A 185 4.23 3.41 2.41
N PRO A 186 5.06 2.34 2.32
CA PRO A 186 4.56 0.97 2.44
C PRO A 186 4.02 0.60 3.82
N MET A 187 4.38 1.36 4.87
CA MET A 187 3.82 1.22 6.22
C MET A 187 2.57 2.07 6.47
N MET A 188 2.20 2.99 5.57
CA MET A 188 1.01 3.85 5.76
C MET A 188 -0.29 3.04 5.69
N GLY A 189 -0.39 2.08 4.75
CA GLY A 189 -1.52 1.15 4.70
C GLY A 189 -1.70 0.34 5.99
N PRO A 190 -0.64 -0.35 6.48
CA PRO A 190 -0.62 -1.01 7.79
C PRO A 190 -1.03 -0.09 8.95
N THR A 191 -0.53 1.14 8.98
CA THR A 191 -0.88 2.11 10.04
C THR A 191 -2.36 2.45 10.02
N ALA A 192 -2.91 2.71 8.82
CA ALA A 192 -4.33 3.00 8.65
C ALA A 192 -5.21 1.83 9.11
N VAL A 193 -4.85 0.58 8.80
CA VAL A 193 -5.68 -0.57 9.18
C VAL A 193 -5.49 -1.01 10.63
N VAL A 194 -4.32 -0.78 11.25
CA VAL A 194 -4.06 -1.15 12.64
C VAL A 194 -4.57 -0.11 13.63
N GLU A 195 -4.47 1.18 13.27
CA GLU A 195 -4.72 2.28 14.19
C GLU A 195 -5.91 3.14 13.78
N GLY A 196 -6.10 3.40 12.49
CA GLY A 196 -7.34 3.97 11.97
C GLY A 196 -7.80 5.34 12.50
N ARG A 197 -7.04 6.02 13.35
CA ARG A 197 -7.51 7.22 14.07
C ARG A 197 -7.68 8.42 13.14
N ASP A 198 -6.61 8.89 12.51
CA ASP A 198 -6.64 10.02 11.59
C ASP A 198 -5.59 9.90 10.45
N TYR A 199 -5.70 10.76 9.43
CA TYR A 199 -4.77 10.77 8.30
C TYR A 199 -3.35 11.23 8.68
N LEU A 200 -3.22 12.07 9.71
CA LEU A 200 -1.93 12.62 10.11
C LEU A 200 -1.08 11.59 10.85
N GLU A 201 -1.68 10.76 11.70
CA GLU A 201 -1.04 9.63 12.38
C GLU A 201 -0.61 8.56 11.37
N VAL A 202 -1.46 8.28 10.36
CA VAL A 202 -1.15 7.38 9.25
C VAL A 202 0.13 7.76 8.50
N VAL A 203 0.43 9.05 8.37
CA VAL A 203 1.63 9.54 7.70
C VAL A 203 2.79 9.70 8.69
N SER A 204 2.56 10.40 9.79
CA SER A 204 3.61 10.84 10.72
C SER A 204 4.26 9.67 11.46
N ARG A 205 3.51 8.64 11.84
CA ARG A 205 4.05 7.50 12.62
C ARG A 205 5.01 6.64 11.78
N PRO A 206 4.67 6.19 10.57
CA PRO A 206 5.63 5.56 9.65
C PRO A 206 6.88 6.38 9.38
N MET A 207 6.74 7.69 9.14
CA MET A 207 7.88 8.57 8.91
C MET A 207 8.79 8.64 10.15
N SER A 208 8.20 8.74 11.34
CA SER A 208 8.91 8.71 12.61
C SER A 208 9.70 7.41 12.79
N TYR A 209 9.11 6.26 12.44
CA TYR A 209 9.80 4.96 12.52
C TYR A 209 11.04 4.88 11.62
N VAL A 210 10.92 5.35 10.37
CA VAL A 210 12.04 5.38 9.43
C VAL A 210 13.16 6.28 9.96
N MET A 211 12.83 7.44 10.54
CA MET A 211 13.83 8.38 11.06
C MET A 211 14.49 7.91 12.37
N GLN A 212 13.73 7.28 13.27
CA GLN A 212 14.25 6.87 14.58
C GLN A 212 15.15 5.63 14.51
N ARG A 213 14.82 4.66 13.64
CA ARG A 213 15.54 3.38 13.55
C ARG A 213 15.78 2.95 12.09
N PRO A 214 16.43 3.77 11.24
CA PRO A 214 16.56 3.51 9.81
C PRO A 214 17.26 2.17 9.52
N GLY A 215 18.33 1.83 10.25
CA GLY A 215 19.06 0.58 10.05
C GLY A 215 18.20 -0.67 10.27
N ARG A 216 17.32 -0.66 11.28
CA ARG A 216 16.39 -1.78 11.53
C ARG A 216 15.30 -1.83 10.47
N TYR A 217 14.74 -0.67 10.12
CA TYR A 217 13.76 -0.56 9.05
C TYR A 217 14.28 -1.14 7.73
N PHE A 218 15.49 -0.77 7.31
CA PHE A 218 16.11 -1.30 6.08
C PHE A 218 16.45 -2.78 6.19
N SER A 219 16.83 -3.28 7.38
CA SER A 219 17.05 -4.71 7.59
C SER A 219 15.76 -5.53 7.42
N TYR A 220 14.62 -5.00 7.87
CA TYR A 220 13.31 -5.61 7.64
C TYR A 220 12.89 -5.56 6.18
N TRP A 221 13.19 -4.48 5.48
CA TRP A 221 13.00 -4.39 4.03
C TRP A 221 13.83 -5.41 3.26
N ALA A 222 15.11 -5.57 3.61
CA ALA A 222 15.95 -6.60 3.03
C ALA A 222 15.38 -8.00 3.28
N ALA A 223 14.90 -8.26 4.49
CA ALA A 223 14.23 -9.53 4.83
C ALA A 223 12.93 -9.73 4.03
N LYS A 224 12.11 -8.68 3.85
CA LYS A 224 10.92 -8.71 2.98
C LYS A 224 11.28 -9.10 1.55
N LEU A 225 12.31 -8.48 0.97
CA LEU A 225 12.76 -8.81 -0.38
C LEU A 225 13.24 -10.27 -0.46
N GLY A 226 13.94 -10.77 0.57
CA GLY A 226 14.34 -12.17 0.66
C GLY A 226 13.15 -13.14 0.71
N VAL A 227 12.13 -12.85 1.52
CA VAL A 227 10.90 -13.64 1.60
C VAL A 227 10.16 -13.64 0.26
N LEU A 228 10.01 -12.48 -0.39
CA LEU A 228 9.35 -12.37 -1.69
C LEU A 228 10.11 -13.12 -2.79
N ALA A 229 11.44 -13.00 -2.82
CA ALA A 229 12.26 -13.75 -3.76
C ALA A 229 12.13 -15.26 -3.57
N ALA A 230 12.18 -15.74 -2.32
CA ALA A 230 11.97 -17.16 -2.01
C ALA A 230 10.57 -17.65 -2.42
N CYS A 231 9.54 -16.86 -2.14
CA CYS A 231 8.15 -17.15 -2.54
C CYS A 231 8.00 -17.18 -4.06
N MET A 232 8.60 -16.23 -4.77
CA MET A 232 8.56 -16.16 -6.23
C MET A 232 9.25 -17.37 -6.87
N LEU A 233 10.41 -17.78 -6.35
CA LEU A 233 11.11 -18.97 -6.83
C LEU A 233 10.32 -20.25 -6.55
N ALA A 234 9.80 -20.42 -5.34
CA ALA A 234 9.03 -21.59 -4.96
C ALA A 234 7.71 -21.68 -5.75
N GLY A 235 6.92 -20.60 -5.79
CA GLY A 235 5.67 -20.54 -6.53
C GLY A 235 5.88 -20.67 -8.04
N GLY A 236 6.92 -20.04 -8.58
CA GLY A 236 7.32 -20.16 -9.98
C GLY A 236 7.75 -21.59 -10.34
N ALA A 237 8.52 -22.26 -9.48
CA ALA A 237 8.90 -23.66 -9.69
C ALA A 237 7.69 -24.61 -9.67
N VAL A 238 6.78 -24.45 -8.70
CA VAL A 238 5.52 -25.22 -8.64
C VAL A 238 4.70 -25.00 -9.91
N LEU A 239 4.56 -23.75 -10.35
CA LEU A 239 3.81 -23.40 -11.55
C LEU A 239 4.46 -23.96 -12.82
N ALA A 240 5.80 -23.89 -12.94
CA ALA A 240 6.55 -24.45 -14.05
C ALA A 240 6.42 -25.98 -14.12
N VAL A 241 6.49 -26.68 -12.99
CA VAL A 241 6.26 -28.13 -12.91
C VAL A 241 4.83 -28.47 -13.34
N ALA A 242 3.83 -27.73 -12.84
CA ALA A 242 2.43 -27.94 -13.21
C ALA A 242 2.21 -27.78 -14.74
N TRP A 243 2.73 -26.71 -15.34
CA TRP A 243 2.66 -26.51 -16.79
C TRP A 243 3.48 -27.53 -17.58
N GLY A 244 4.61 -27.99 -17.04
CA GLY A 244 5.39 -29.10 -17.60
C GLY A 244 4.57 -30.39 -17.70
N PHE A 245 3.78 -30.71 -16.67
CA PHE A 245 2.85 -31.85 -16.72
C PHE A 245 1.74 -31.66 -17.75
N VAL A 246 1.17 -30.46 -17.87
CA VAL A 246 0.16 -30.18 -18.91
C VAL A 246 0.77 -30.37 -20.30
N TRP A 247 2.00 -29.88 -20.53
CA TRP A 247 2.67 -29.98 -21.84
C TRP A 247 3.00 -31.43 -22.17
N LEU A 248 3.49 -32.18 -21.19
CA LEU A 248 3.74 -33.62 -21.33
C LEU A 248 2.45 -34.38 -21.67
N ALA A 249 1.33 -34.06 -21.01
CA ALA A 249 0.04 -34.69 -21.28
C ALA A 249 -0.45 -34.40 -22.71
N LEU A 250 -0.36 -33.14 -23.17
CA LEU A 250 -0.72 -32.77 -24.55
C LEU A 250 0.17 -33.51 -25.56
N TRP A 251 1.47 -33.61 -25.28
CA TRP A 251 2.40 -34.36 -26.12
C TRP A 251 2.05 -35.85 -26.20
N LEU A 252 1.76 -36.51 -25.07
CA LEU A 252 1.41 -37.94 -25.02
C LEU A 252 0.13 -38.29 -25.80
N ILE A 253 -0.82 -37.36 -25.92
CA ILE A 253 -2.08 -37.53 -26.66
C ILE A 253 -1.92 -37.14 -28.15
N GLY A 254 -0.72 -36.74 -28.58
CA GLY A 254 -0.46 -36.32 -29.96
C GLY A 254 -0.98 -34.91 -30.29
N GLN A 255 -1.20 -34.06 -29.29
CA GLN A 255 -1.71 -32.69 -29.42
C GLN A 255 -0.59 -31.64 -29.38
N SER A 256 0.56 -31.93 -29.99
CA SER A 256 1.74 -31.04 -29.97
C SER A 256 1.49 -29.70 -30.69
N GLU A 257 0.72 -29.71 -31.77
CA GLU A 257 0.36 -28.47 -32.50
C GLU A 257 -0.48 -27.52 -31.64
N THR A 258 -1.44 -28.07 -30.86
CA THR A 258 -2.26 -27.31 -29.92
C THR A 258 -1.41 -26.71 -28.80
N ALA A 259 -0.43 -27.46 -28.28
CA ALA A 259 0.50 -26.97 -27.26
C ALA A 259 1.40 -25.84 -27.79
N GLU A 260 1.91 -25.98 -29.01
CA GLU A 260 2.73 -24.94 -29.65
C GLU A 260 1.90 -23.68 -29.94
N ALA A 261 0.68 -23.83 -30.45
CA ALA A 261 -0.23 -22.71 -30.64
C ALA A 261 -0.55 -22.02 -29.30
N ALA A 262 -0.78 -22.76 -28.23
CA ALA A 262 -1.05 -22.21 -26.90
C ALA A 262 0.16 -21.42 -26.37
N TYR A 263 1.38 -21.93 -26.57
CA TYR A 263 2.60 -21.22 -26.23
C TYR A 263 2.73 -19.91 -27.02
N ARG A 264 2.50 -19.94 -28.34
CA ARG A 264 2.53 -18.74 -29.20
C ARG A 264 1.50 -17.69 -28.75
N PHE A 265 0.30 -18.11 -28.35
CA PHE A 265 -0.68 -17.21 -27.74
C PHE A 265 -0.19 -16.64 -26.40
N ALA A 266 0.39 -17.48 -25.54
CA ALA A 266 0.89 -17.07 -24.23
C ALA A 266 2.04 -16.05 -24.33
N VAL A 267 2.89 -16.14 -25.35
CA VAL A 267 3.98 -15.17 -25.59
C VAL A 267 3.59 -13.99 -26.50
N GLY A 268 2.32 -13.90 -26.91
CA GLY A 268 1.80 -12.77 -27.68
C GLY A 268 2.14 -12.78 -29.17
N THR A 269 2.57 -13.91 -29.73
CA THR A 269 2.90 -14.06 -31.17
C THR A 269 1.83 -14.81 -31.96
N GLY A 270 0.73 -15.21 -31.31
CA GLY A 270 -0.39 -15.95 -31.93
C GLY A 270 -1.52 -15.03 -32.41
N GLY A 271 -2.08 -15.31 -33.59
CA GLY A 271 -3.29 -14.65 -34.08
C GLY A 271 -4.58 -15.37 -33.63
N LEU A 272 -5.60 -14.60 -33.24
CA LEU A 272 -6.88 -15.10 -32.68
C LEU A 272 -7.61 -16.11 -33.58
N GLU A 273 -7.34 -16.12 -34.89
CA GLU A 273 -8.09 -16.90 -35.89
C GLU A 273 -7.76 -18.40 -35.91
N THR A 274 -6.75 -18.88 -35.15
CA THR A 274 -6.11 -20.15 -35.50
C THR A 274 -6.46 -21.38 -34.65
N ASN A 275 -6.85 -21.28 -33.37
CA ASN A 275 -7.21 -22.46 -32.55
C ASN A 275 -7.87 -22.08 -31.19
N LEU A 276 -9.17 -22.33 -31.01
CA LEU A 276 -9.90 -22.01 -29.77
C LEU A 276 -9.39 -22.78 -28.54
N ALA A 277 -8.99 -24.04 -28.70
CA ALA A 277 -8.46 -24.84 -27.61
C ALA A 277 -7.11 -24.30 -27.11
N ALA A 278 -6.23 -23.92 -28.05
CA ALA A 278 -4.97 -23.28 -27.74
C ALA A 278 -5.16 -21.93 -27.02
N PHE A 279 -6.14 -21.13 -27.47
CA PHE A 279 -6.53 -19.90 -26.79
C PHE A 279 -6.99 -20.16 -25.35
N GLY A 280 -7.87 -21.16 -25.14
CA GLY A 280 -8.33 -21.55 -23.82
C GLY A 280 -7.18 -21.95 -22.88
N ILE A 281 -6.23 -22.74 -23.37
CA ILE A 281 -5.03 -23.13 -22.62
C ILE A 281 -4.18 -21.90 -22.26
N ALA A 282 -3.98 -20.98 -23.21
CA ALA A 282 -3.23 -19.75 -22.98
C ALA A 282 -3.91 -18.84 -21.93
N VAL A 283 -5.24 -18.72 -21.95
CA VAL A 283 -6.00 -17.97 -20.94
C VAL A 283 -5.79 -18.58 -19.55
N VAL A 284 -5.81 -19.91 -19.42
CA VAL A 284 -5.52 -20.59 -18.15
C VAL A 284 -4.06 -20.35 -17.72
N ALA A 285 -3.10 -20.34 -18.65
CA ALA A 285 -1.70 -19.99 -18.38
C ALA A 285 -1.57 -18.58 -17.81
N TRP A 286 -2.14 -17.58 -18.49
CA TRP A 286 -2.17 -16.21 -17.99
C TRP A 286 -2.89 -16.09 -16.65
N GLY A 287 -4.03 -16.76 -16.47
CA GLY A 287 -4.77 -16.77 -15.21
C GLY A 287 -3.96 -17.35 -14.05
N SER A 288 -3.21 -18.42 -14.29
CA SER A 288 -2.34 -19.03 -13.27
C SER A 288 -1.14 -18.14 -12.92
N GLY A 289 -0.53 -17.48 -13.90
CA GLY A 289 0.52 -16.47 -13.66
C GLY A 289 -0.01 -15.26 -12.90
N PHE A 290 -1.19 -14.77 -13.26
CA PHE A 290 -1.87 -13.70 -12.56
C PHE A 290 -2.16 -14.07 -11.09
N LEU A 291 -2.64 -15.30 -10.84
CA LEU A 291 -2.89 -15.80 -9.50
C LEU A 291 -1.61 -15.85 -8.66
N LEU A 292 -0.48 -16.27 -9.26
CA LEU A 292 0.83 -16.24 -8.61
C LEU A 292 1.24 -14.82 -8.21
N ILE A 293 1.06 -13.83 -9.10
CA ILE A 293 1.36 -12.42 -8.80
C ILE A 293 0.43 -11.89 -7.70
N ALA A 294 -0.86 -12.23 -7.74
CA ALA A 294 -1.83 -11.85 -6.71
C ALA A 294 -1.46 -12.41 -5.34
N TRP A 295 -1.01 -13.67 -5.30
CA TRP A 295 -0.50 -14.30 -4.08
C TRP A 295 0.78 -13.63 -3.58
N LEU A 296 1.76 -13.35 -4.45
CA LEU A 296 2.98 -12.62 -4.08
C LEU A 296 2.68 -11.22 -3.54
N MET A 297 1.67 -10.56 -4.11
CA MET A 297 1.19 -9.27 -3.61
C MET A 297 0.58 -9.41 -2.20
N ALA A 298 -0.22 -10.44 -1.94
CA ALA A 298 -0.74 -10.72 -0.59
C ALA A 298 0.39 -11.01 0.42
N VAL A 299 1.44 -11.73 0.02
CA VAL A 299 2.66 -11.92 0.84
C VAL A 299 3.32 -10.57 1.13
N SER A 300 3.49 -9.72 0.12
CA SER A 300 4.12 -8.40 0.26
C SER A 300 3.35 -7.51 1.24
N LEU A 301 2.02 -7.43 1.09
CA LEU A 301 1.14 -6.64 1.95
C LEU A 301 1.12 -7.15 3.40
N SER A 302 1.12 -8.46 3.59
CA SER A 302 1.20 -9.09 4.92
C SER A 302 2.56 -8.83 5.57
N THR A 303 3.63 -8.81 4.77
CA THR A 303 4.98 -8.50 5.26
C THR A 303 5.07 -7.03 5.68
N ASP A 304 4.51 -6.09 4.90
CA ASP A 304 4.46 -4.67 5.28
C ASP A 304 3.74 -4.46 6.62
N LEU A 305 2.66 -5.20 6.85
CA LEU A 305 1.95 -5.19 8.12
C LEU A 305 2.82 -5.67 9.28
N ILE A 306 3.51 -6.81 9.13
CA ILE A 306 4.38 -7.35 10.18
C ILE A 306 5.55 -6.41 10.46
N ILE A 307 6.16 -5.82 9.42
CA ILE A 307 7.23 -4.82 9.58
C ILE A 307 6.73 -3.65 10.41
N TYR A 308 5.54 -3.14 10.09
CA TYR A 308 4.93 -2.06 10.84
C TYR A 308 4.69 -2.45 12.32
N MET A 309 4.13 -3.64 12.58
CA MET A 309 3.92 -4.14 13.95
C MET A 309 5.24 -4.32 14.72
N LEU A 310 6.29 -4.82 14.07
CA LEU A 310 7.63 -4.96 14.66
C LEU A 310 8.23 -3.60 15.01
N MET A 311 8.13 -2.62 14.10
CA MET A 311 8.62 -1.26 14.35
C MET A 311 7.85 -0.60 15.49
N ARG A 312 6.51 -0.73 15.50
CA ARG A 312 5.62 -0.25 16.57
C ARG A 312 5.94 -0.86 17.92
N TYR A 313 6.18 -2.17 17.98
CA TYR A 313 6.59 -2.83 19.22
C TYR A 313 7.94 -2.33 19.71
N GLN A 314 8.92 -2.16 18.82
CA GLN A 314 10.27 -1.76 19.20
C GLN A 314 10.41 -0.28 19.60
N ILE A 315 9.61 0.59 18.99
CA ILE A 315 9.69 2.03 19.21
C ILE A 315 8.69 2.46 20.29
N ASP A 316 7.43 2.04 20.18
CA ASP A 316 6.35 2.48 21.07
C ASP A 316 6.09 1.51 22.22
N GLY A 317 6.69 0.30 22.21
CA GLY A 317 6.42 -0.72 23.22
C GLY A 317 5.02 -1.32 23.15
N VAL A 318 4.30 -1.09 22.06
CA VAL A 318 2.92 -1.54 21.87
C VAL A 318 2.90 -2.95 21.29
N THR A 319 2.20 -3.85 21.98
CA THR A 319 2.07 -5.27 21.62
C THR A 319 1.10 -5.50 20.46
N PHE A 320 1.19 -6.68 19.82
CA PHE A 320 0.49 -6.98 18.57
C PHE A 320 -1.03 -7.15 18.75
N ASP A 321 -1.48 -7.45 19.97
CA ASP A 321 -2.89 -7.59 20.37
C ASP A 321 -3.65 -6.26 20.36
N LYS A 322 -2.94 -5.13 20.46
CA LYS A 322 -3.53 -3.78 20.50
C LYS A 322 -3.82 -3.26 19.09
N ILE A 323 -4.81 -3.86 18.46
CA ILE A 323 -5.37 -3.42 17.18
C ILE A 323 -6.74 -2.81 17.44
N MET A 324 -6.94 -1.61 16.89
CA MET A 324 -8.22 -0.90 16.98
C MET A 324 -9.31 -1.75 16.34
N VAL A 325 -10.46 -1.90 17.00
CA VAL A 325 -11.60 -2.65 16.42
C VAL A 325 -12.46 -1.70 15.62
N ALA A 326 -13.03 -2.17 14.51
CA ALA A 326 -14.01 -1.40 13.75
C ALA A 326 -15.15 -0.86 14.61
N GLU A 327 -15.56 -1.68 15.59
CA GLU A 327 -16.65 -1.41 16.53
C GLU A 327 -16.37 -0.14 17.35
N GLU A 328 -15.11 0.08 17.75
CA GLU A 328 -14.67 1.29 18.47
C GLU A 328 -14.80 2.58 17.64
N HIS A 329 -14.85 2.47 16.31
CA HIS A 329 -15.04 3.60 15.39
C HIS A 329 -16.49 3.88 15.03
N THR A 330 -17.35 2.86 15.16
CA THR A 330 -18.80 3.01 14.93
C THR A 330 -19.54 3.50 16.17
N ASP A 331 -18.91 3.42 17.33
CA ASP A 331 -19.45 4.08 18.52
C ASP A 331 -19.54 5.59 18.22
N PRO A 332 -20.74 6.19 18.31
CA PRO A 332 -20.89 7.61 18.10
C PRO A 332 -19.93 8.32 19.04
N LEU A 333 -19.21 9.33 18.52
CA LEU A 333 -18.35 10.18 19.33
C LEU A 333 -19.13 10.58 20.57
N LYS A 334 -18.67 10.15 21.75
CA LYS A 334 -19.33 10.45 23.00
C LYS A 334 -19.57 11.95 23.03
N THR A 335 -20.82 12.34 23.20
CA THR A 335 -21.16 13.75 23.30
C THR A 335 -20.42 14.36 24.50
N ALA A 336 -20.25 15.68 24.52
CA ALA A 336 -19.66 16.35 25.67
C ALA A 336 -20.42 16.02 26.97
N VAL A 337 -21.72 15.73 26.86
CA VAL A 337 -22.58 15.29 27.96
C VAL A 337 -22.22 13.88 28.43
N GLU A 338 -22.17 12.90 27.52
CA GLU A 338 -21.79 11.52 27.85
C GLU A 338 -20.37 11.43 28.42
N THR A 339 -19.45 12.24 27.88
CA THR A 339 -18.07 12.33 28.39
C THR A 339 -18.03 12.95 29.79
N ALA A 340 -18.89 13.95 30.05
CA ALA A 340 -18.99 14.56 31.38
C ALA A 340 -19.63 13.61 32.40
N GLU A 341 -20.66 12.86 32.00
CA GLU A 341 -21.30 11.83 32.82
C GLU A 341 -20.33 10.69 33.15
N GLU A 342 -19.59 10.18 32.17
CA GLU A 342 -18.57 9.14 32.39
C GLU A 342 -17.43 9.65 33.29
N ALA A 343 -17.02 10.91 33.14
CA ALA A 343 -16.03 11.53 34.02
C ALA A 343 -16.56 11.72 35.45
N GLU A 344 -17.84 12.05 35.61
CA GLU A 344 -18.48 12.15 36.93
C GLU A 344 -18.63 10.76 37.58
N GLU A 345 -19.03 9.74 36.82
CA GLU A 345 -19.05 8.35 37.29
C GLU A 345 -17.67 7.86 37.69
N ALA A 346 -16.64 8.13 36.87
CA ALA A 346 -15.26 7.77 37.18
C ALA A 346 -14.77 8.46 38.47
N ARG A 347 -15.14 9.72 38.69
CA ARG A 347 -14.87 10.43 39.95
C ARG A 347 -15.58 9.78 41.14
N LYS A 348 -16.88 9.48 41.02
CA LYS A 348 -17.64 8.80 42.07
C LYS A 348 -17.03 7.45 42.45
N ARG A 349 -16.65 6.63 41.45
CA ARG A 349 -15.97 5.34 41.69
C ARG A 349 -14.62 5.52 42.39
N PHE A 350 -13.86 6.56 42.04
CA PHE A 350 -12.59 6.86 42.69
C PHE A 350 -12.77 7.32 44.14
N ASP A 351 -13.76 8.16 44.42
CA ASP A 351 -14.07 8.63 45.77
C ASP A 351 -14.62 7.50 46.67
N GLU A 352 -15.44 6.60 46.12
CA GLU A 352 -15.91 5.39 46.80
C GLU A 352 -14.76 4.44 47.14
N ALA A 353 -13.83 4.20 46.20
CA ALA A 353 -12.66 3.36 46.44
C ALA A 353 -11.69 3.97 47.48
N LYS A 354 -11.76 5.29 47.70
CA LYS A 354 -10.92 6.00 48.68
C LYS A 354 -11.55 6.09 50.07
N LYS A 355 -12.84 5.74 50.24
CA LYS A 355 -13.41 5.62 51.59
C LYS A 355 -12.63 4.52 52.30
N PRO A 356 -11.91 4.82 53.40
CA PRO A 356 -11.22 3.80 54.17
C PRO A 356 -12.27 2.77 54.58
N GLU A 357 -11.99 1.48 54.37
CA GLU A 357 -12.72 0.42 55.06
C GLU A 357 -12.67 0.82 56.54
N VAL A 358 -13.80 1.29 57.05
CA VAL A 358 -13.94 1.57 58.46
C VAL A 358 -13.86 0.21 59.10
N GLU A 359 -12.66 -0.07 59.57
CA GLU A 359 -12.23 -1.22 60.32
C GLU A 359 -13.33 -1.54 61.33
N ASP A 360 -14.15 -2.55 61.00
CA ASP A 360 -15.00 -3.23 61.97
C ASP A 360 -14.04 -3.96 62.92
N ALA A 361 -13.41 -3.18 63.78
CA ALA A 361 -12.62 -3.67 64.89
C ALA A 361 -13.59 -4.52 65.73
N PRO A 362 -13.33 -5.82 65.90
CA PRO A 362 -14.23 -6.68 66.66
C PRO A 362 -14.30 -6.13 68.08
N GLN A 363 -15.50 -5.71 68.49
CA GLN A 363 -15.80 -5.40 69.87
C GLN A 363 -15.75 -6.71 70.66
N THR A 364 -14.55 -7.10 71.10
CA THR A 364 -14.38 -8.14 72.11
C THR A 364 -14.75 -7.55 73.47
N ALA A 365 -15.86 -8.04 74.01
CA ALA A 365 -16.30 -7.84 75.39
C ALA A 365 -15.45 -8.62 76.39
#